data_AF-A0A5E4IV57-F1
#
_entry.id   AF-A0A5E4IV57-F1
#
_cell.length_a   1.000
_cell.length_b   1.000
_cell.length_c   1.000
_cell.angle_alpha   90.00
_cell.angle_beta   90.00
_cell.angle_gamma   90.00
#
_symmetry.space_group_name_H-M   'P 1'
#
loop_
_entity.id
_entity.type
_entity.pdbx_description
1 polymer ?
#
loop_
_entity_poly.entity_id
_entity_poly.type
_entity_poly.pdbx_seq_one_letter_code
_entity_poly.pdbx_strand_id
1 'polypeptide(L)'
;MPNRWAGSDFGIVAWWGHGNDNGAYVGFSSCSDGAFMLSSNAPSLDNIHPSHTYQCSCTNGNPDRPGNLQYAILKNGGITTTGATRVSWYYPSQTSFAGSPSNAGMGYEYVKRLVQGQAAGDALYNMKSSGVSAPGGNEELMNFYDFCLDGDPAISVNNHHLADDRIEIFVQGEDGHLWHLWQTAPNGDWSNWEDLSVHRPLSTNVTGEPGVGRAADGRIEIFVQGEDGHLWHLQQTAPNGDWSNWEDLSVHRPLSKKVVGEPGVDNMANY
;
A
#
# COMPACT_ATOMS: atom_id res chain seq x y z
N MET A 1 24.26 4.17 -9.19
CA MET A 1 22.96 3.94 -8.53
C MET A 1 23.09 3.18 -7.21
N PRO A 2 23.69 1.98 -7.14
CA PRO A 2 23.66 1.17 -5.90
C PRO A 2 24.27 1.87 -4.69
N ASN A 3 25.42 2.55 -4.85
CA ASN A 3 26.05 3.28 -3.74
C ASN A 3 25.21 4.47 -3.24
N ARG A 4 24.38 5.08 -4.11
CA ARG A 4 23.48 6.17 -3.68
C ARG A 4 22.27 5.62 -2.97
N TRP A 5 21.72 4.51 -3.46
CA TRP A 5 20.61 3.82 -2.81
C TRP A 5 21.01 3.29 -1.43
N ALA A 6 22.14 2.59 -1.33
CA ALA A 6 22.64 2.06 -0.06
C ALA A 6 23.01 3.15 0.98
N GLY A 7 23.12 4.41 0.57
CA GLY A 7 23.49 5.52 1.43
C GLY A 7 22.40 6.58 1.58
N SER A 8 21.16 6.31 1.19
CA SER A 8 20.05 7.27 1.26
C SER A 8 18.69 6.58 1.32
N ASP A 9 17.75 7.20 2.03
CA ASP A 9 16.43 6.61 2.31
C ASP A 9 15.44 6.97 1.19
N PHE A 10 15.56 6.30 0.05
CA PHE A 10 14.60 6.48 -1.04
C PHE A 10 13.36 5.60 -0.81
N GLY A 11 12.17 6.18 -0.70
CA GLY A 11 10.93 5.40 -0.70
C GLY A 11 10.58 4.80 -2.06
N ILE A 12 11.05 5.42 -3.16
CA ILE A 12 10.84 4.97 -4.53
C ILE A 12 12.15 5.09 -5.31
N VAL A 13 12.51 4.03 -6.04
CA VAL A 13 13.64 4.02 -6.96
C VAL A 13 13.16 3.58 -8.34
N ALA A 14 13.16 4.51 -9.29
CA ALA A 14 12.75 4.25 -10.67
C ALA A 14 13.87 4.62 -11.64
N TRP A 15 13.93 3.91 -12.76
CA TRP A 15 14.90 4.17 -13.82
C TRP A 15 14.30 3.90 -15.19
N TRP A 16 14.96 4.43 -16.21
CA TRP A 16 14.67 4.13 -17.59
C TRP A 16 15.97 3.95 -18.37
N GLY A 17 16.06 2.82 -19.08
CA GLY A 17 17.26 2.43 -19.80
C GLY A 17 17.06 1.12 -20.56
N HIS A 18 18.15 0.62 -21.14
CA HIS A 18 18.14 -0.72 -21.73
C HIS A 18 18.29 -1.76 -20.63
N GLY A 19 17.77 -2.95 -20.87
CA GLY A 19 17.79 -4.03 -19.90
C GLY A 19 18.04 -5.39 -20.51
N ASN A 20 18.51 -6.28 -19.65
CA ASN A 20 18.41 -7.72 -19.83
C ASN A 20 18.08 -8.34 -18.46
N ASP A 21 18.06 -9.67 -18.40
CA ASP A 21 17.74 -10.39 -17.17
C ASP A 21 18.69 -10.05 -16.01
N ASN A 22 19.93 -9.65 -16.29
CA ASN A 22 20.99 -9.42 -15.31
C ASN A 22 21.14 -7.96 -14.87
N GLY A 23 20.59 -6.98 -15.58
CA GLY A 23 20.90 -5.58 -15.32
C GLY A 23 20.16 -4.54 -16.16
N ALA A 24 20.39 -3.28 -15.79
CA ALA A 24 19.91 -2.09 -16.46
C ALA A 24 21.08 -1.14 -16.81
N TYR A 25 21.03 -0.56 -18.01
CA TYR A 25 22.17 0.06 -18.69
C TYR A 25 21.80 1.39 -19.35
N VAL A 26 22.76 2.31 -19.38
CA VAL A 26 22.67 3.53 -20.20
C VAL A 26 23.03 3.17 -21.64
N GLY A 27 22.16 3.49 -22.60
CA GLY A 27 22.38 3.27 -24.03
C GLY A 27 22.43 1.78 -24.45
N PHE A 28 22.50 1.54 -25.76
CA PHE A 28 22.54 0.19 -26.34
C PHE A 28 23.71 0.08 -27.32
N SER A 29 24.41 -1.05 -27.30
CA SER A 29 25.51 -1.34 -28.22
C SER A 29 26.55 -0.21 -28.25
N SER A 30 26.76 0.45 -29.39
CA SER A 30 27.77 1.49 -29.59
C SER A 30 27.55 2.79 -28.83
N CYS A 31 26.38 3.01 -28.22
CA CYS A 31 26.12 4.17 -27.36
C CYS A 31 25.99 3.81 -25.87
N SER A 32 26.44 2.62 -25.46
CA SER A 32 26.39 2.22 -24.06
C SER A 32 27.37 3.01 -23.18
N ASP A 33 26.89 3.52 -22.05
CA ASP A 33 27.69 4.25 -21.04
C ASP A 33 27.72 3.49 -19.69
N GLY A 34 27.65 2.16 -19.77
CA GLY A 34 27.78 1.26 -18.63
C GLY A 34 26.46 0.89 -17.94
N ALA A 35 26.59 -0.02 -16.97
CA ALA A 35 25.48 -0.47 -16.14
C ALA A 35 25.27 0.51 -14.99
N PHE A 36 24.03 0.92 -14.74
CA PHE A 36 23.71 1.66 -13.53
C PHE A 36 23.20 0.74 -12.42
N MET A 37 22.62 -0.42 -12.75
CA MET A 37 22.21 -1.44 -11.77
C MET A 37 22.36 -2.85 -12.32
N LEU A 38 23.05 -3.73 -11.59
CA LEU A 38 23.15 -5.16 -11.89
C LEU A 38 22.52 -5.97 -10.75
N SER A 39 22.02 -7.16 -11.07
CA SER A 39 21.54 -8.13 -10.08
C SER A 39 22.59 -8.45 -9.01
N SER A 40 23.88 -8.46 -9.40
CA SER A 40 25.01 -8.63 -8.48
C SER A 40 25.24 -7.46 -7.52
N ASN A 41 24.64 -6.29 -7.76
CA ASN A 41 24.67 -5.16 -6.83
C ASN A 41 23.57 -5.25 -5.78
N ALA A 42 22.54 -6.08 -5.97
CA ALA A 42 21.40 -6.13 -5.07
C ALA A 42 21.80 -6.44 -3.61
N PRO A 43 22.73 -7.37 -3.30
CA PRO A 43 23.12 -7.66 -1.92
C PRO A 43 23.73 -6.49 -1.13
N SER A 44 24.14 -5.41 -1.80
CA SER A 44 24.65 -4.20 -1.13
C SER A 44 23.58 -3.12 -0.91
N LEU A 45 22.33 -3.38 -1.26
CA LEU A 45 21.23 -2.43 -1.07
C LEU A 45 20.71 -2.44 0.38
N ASP A 46 20.03 -1.36 0.75
CA ASP A 46 19.54 -1.15 2.12
C ASP A 46 18.22 -1.90 2.38
N ASN A 47 18.29 -2.94 3.21
CA ASN A 47 17.11 -3.70 3.66
C ASN A 47 16.37 -3.07 4.84
N ILE A 48 16.97 -2.10 5.53
CA ILE A 48 16.37 -1.40 6.67
C ILE A 48 15.39 -0.34 6.14
N HIS A 49 15.76 0.33 5.04
CA HIS A 49 14.92 1.33 4.36
C HIS A 49 14.63 0.91 2.91
N PRO A 50 13.80 -0.14 2.70
CA PRO A 50 13.56 -0.67 1.37
C PRO A 50 12.72 0.28 0.52
N SER A 51 12.83 0.17 -0.80
CA SER A 51 12.15 1.03 -1.76
C SER A 51 11.17 0.28 -2.65
N HIS A 52 10.11 0.95 -3.07
CA HIS A 52 9.36 0.51 -4.24
C HIS A 52 10.20 0.74 -5.50
N THR A 53 10.15 -0.17 -6.47
CA THR A 53 10.85 0.05 -7.75
C THR A 53 9.95 -0.01 -8.98
N TYR A 54 10.29 0.81 -9.97
CA TYR A 54 9.83 0.65 -11.34
C TYR A 54 11.03 0.55 -12.28
N GLN A 55 11.19 -0.63 -12.86
CA GLN A 55 12.36 -1.03 -13.64
C GLN A 55 12.04 -0.88 -15.13
N CYS A 56 12.13 0.34 -15.66
CA CYS A 56 11.80 0.60 -17.06
C CYS A 56 12.95 0.17 -17.97
N SER A 57 13.13 -1.14 -18.10
CA SER A 57 14.21 -1.80 -18.83
C SER A 57 13.77 -3.22 -19.20
N CYS A 58 14.11 -3.65 -20.41
CA CYS A 58 13.68 -4.95 -20.92
C CYS A 58 14.13 -6.10 -20.02
N THR A 59 13.23 -7.07 -19.84
CA THR A 59 13.46 -8.39 -19.22
C THR A 59 14.08 -8.40 -17.82
N ASN A 60 14.16 -7.26 -17.12
CA ASN A 60 14.62 -7.20 -15.73
C ASN A 60 13.80 -8.11 -14.80
N GLY A 61 12.54 -8.38 -15.16
CA GLY A 61 11.61 -9.26 -14.47
C GLY A 61 11.44 -10.65 -15.05
N ASN A 62 12.35 -11.13 -15.91
CA ASN A 62 12.14 -12.38 -16.63
C ASN A 62 11.96 -13.58 -15.68
N PRO A 63 10.77 -14.19 -15.59
CA PRO A 63 10.49 -15.28 -14.64
C PRO A 63 11.27 -16.56 -14.95
N ASP A 64 11.73 -16.72 -16.20
CA ASP A 64 12.55 -17.87 -16.63
C ASP A 64 13.98 -17.80 -16.07
N ARG A 65 14.35 -16.67 -15.46
CA ARG A 65 15.65 -16.45 -14.80
C ARG A 65 15.45 -16.21 -13.30
N PRO A 66 15.73 -17.19 -12.43
CA PRO A 66 15.54 -17.05 -10.99
C PRO A 66 16.50 -16.07 -10.30
N GLY A 67 17.47 -15.51 -11.04
CA GLY A 67 18.37 -14.46 -10.56
C GLY A 67 18.16 -13.12 -11.26
N ASN A 68 16.99 -12.92 -11.88
CA ASN A 68 16.70 -11.68 -12.60
C ASN A 68 16.81 -10.45 -11.68
N LEU A 69 17.03 -9.28 -12.27
CA LEU A 69 17.24 -8.04 -11.51
C LEU A 69 16.07 -7.70 -10.58
N GLN A 70 14.83 -7.86 -11.05
CA GLN A 70 13.61 -7.58 -10.28
C GLN A 70 13.59 -8.38 -8.98
N TYR A 71 13.74 -9.70 -9.08
CA TYR A 71 13.74 -10.61 -7.95
C TYR A 71 14.98 -10.45 -7.06
N ALA A 72 16.14 -10.13 -7.63
CA ALA A 72 17.34 -9.85 -6.86
C ALA A 72 17.15 -8.64 -5.94
N ILE A 73 16.53 -7.58 -6.45
CA ILE A 73 16.18 -6.37 -5.70
C ILE A 73 15.06 -6.65 -4.69
N LEU A 74 14.03 -7.42 -5.04
CA LEU A 74 12.98 -7.77 -4.06
C LEU A 74 13.56 -8.44 -2.81
N LYS A 75 14.56 -9.29 -3.00
CA LYS A 75 15.26 -9.93 -1.87
C LYS A 75 16.23 -9.01 -1.14
N ASN A 76 16.63 -7.90 -1.76
CA ASN A 76 17.66 -7.02 -1.23
C ASN A 76 17.35 -5.55 -1.61
N GLY A 77 16.74 -4.83 -0.68
CA GLY A 77 16.46 -3.40 -0.74
C GLY A 77 15.14 -3.01 -1.42
N GLY A 78 14.43 -3.94 -2.06
CA GLY A 78 13.09 -3.72 -2.60
C GLY A 78 11.98 -4.14 -1.65
N ILE A 79 10.93 -3.34 -1.50
CA ILE A 79 9.71 -3.72 -0.78
C ILE A 79 8.62 -4.23 -1.73
N THR A 80 8.48 -3.57 -2.88
CA THR A 80 7.82 -4.10 -4.08
C THR A 80 8.65 -3.74 -5.29
N THR A 81 8.64 -4.59 -6.30
CA THR A 81 9.42 -4.38 -7.51
C THR A 81 8.54 -4.59 -8.72
N THR A 82 8.51 -3.62 -9.63
CA THR A 82 7.73 -3.70 -10.88
C THR A 82 8.69 -3.67 -12.05
N GLY A 83 8.76 -4.76 -12.81
CA GLY A 83 9.69 -4.92 -13.93
C GLY A 83 9.03 -5.55 -15.15
N ALA A 84 9.63 -5.34 -16.31
CA ALA A 84 9.20 -6.00 -17.53
C ALA A 84 9.70 -7.45 -17.55
N THR A 85 8.79 -8.41 -17.70
CA THR A 85 9.08 -9.85 -17.82
C THR A 85 9.62 -10.21 -19.22
N ARG A 86 9.35 -9.35 -20.21
CA ARG A 86 9.80 -9.47 -21.61
C ARG A 86 10.28 -8.11 -22.13
N VAL A 87 10.36 -7.97 -23.45
CA VAL A 87 10.78 -6.73 -24.12
C VAL A 87 9.72 -5.66 -23.91
N SER A 88 10.13 -4.55 -23.31
CA SER A 88 9.29 -3.36 -23.15
C SER A 88 9.62 -2.31 -24.23
N TRP A 89 8.63 -1.52 -24.62
CA TRP A 89 8.72 -0.57 -25.73
C TRP A 89 8.51 0.87 -25.29
N TYR A 90 9.26 1.77 -25.93
CA TYR A 90 9.19 3.21 -25.71
C TYR A 90 8.89 3.93 -27.03
N TYR A 91 8.48 5.20 -26.95
CA TYR A 91 8.37 6.05 -28.13
C TYR A 91 9.66 6.86 -28.33
N PRO A 92 10.30 6.78 -29.51
CA PRO A 92 11.45 7.62 -29.81
C PRO A 92 11.12 9.11 -29.64
N SER A 93 12.05 9.85 -29.03
CA SER A 93 11.92 11.30 -28.81
C SER A 93 10.71 11.73 -27.97
N GLN A 94 10.17 10.83 -27.15
CA GLN A 94 9.09 11.16 -26.21
C GLN A 94 9.55 12.19 -25.18
N THR A 95 8.77 13.26 -25.03
CA THR A 95 9.00 14.32 -24.04
C THR A 95 7.87 14.46 -23.03
N SER A 96 6.72 13.81 -23.28
CA SER A 96 5.58 13.76 -22.36
C SER A 96 5.24 12.31 -22.02
N PHE A 97 5.16 12.02 -20.72
CA PHE A 97 4.93 10.66 -20.19
C PHE A 97 3.52 10.47 -19.63
N ALA A 98 2.86 11.55 -19.23
CA ALA A 98 1.51 11.49 -18.68
C ALA A 98 0.53 10.89 -19.69
N GLY A 99 -0.27 9.92 -19.25
CA GLY A 99 -1.26 9.25 -20.10
C GLY A 99 -0.71 8.33 -21.19
N SER A 100 0.61 8.11 -21.27
CA SER A 100 1.22 7.36 -22.38
C SER A 100 1.36 5.86 -22.08
N PRO A 101 0.99 4.95 -23.01
CA PRO A 101 1.15 3.50 -22.85
C PRO A 101 2.57 3.00 -23.22
N SER A 102 3.51 3.93 -23.47
CA SER A 102 4.95 3.61 -23.50
C SER A 102 5.41 3.08 -22.14
N ASN A 103 6.50 2.32 -22.11
CA ASN A 103 7.07 1.79 -20.87
C ASN A 103 7.41 2.90 -19.84
N ALA A 104 7.92 4.05 -20.31
CA ALA A 104 8.23 5.21 -19.50
C ALA A 104 6.97 5.96 -19.05
N GLY A 105 5.94 6.04 -19.91
CA GLY A 105 4.64 6.61 -19.56
C GLY A 105 3.90 5.82 -18.49
N MET A 106 3.87 4.50 -18.63
CA MET A 106 3.38 3.58 -17.61
C MET A 106 4.17 3.72 -16.30
N GLY A 107 5.50 3.87 -16.38
CA GLY A 107 6.33 4.13 -15.21
C GLY A 107 5.99 5.44 -14.50
N TYR A 108 5.77 6.51 -15.28
CA TYR A 108 5.33 7.80 -14.75
C TYR A 108 3.99 7.69 -14.02
N GLU A 109 2.99 7.04 -14.64
CA GLU A 109 1.65 6.90 -14.06
C GLU A 109 1.62 5.96 -12.85
N TYR A 110 2.48 4.94 -12.81
CA TYR A 110 2.66 4.07 -11.64
C TYR A 110 3.28 4.84 -10.47
N VAL A 111 4.43 5.50 -10.69
CA VAL A 111 5.13 6.26 -9.63
C VAL A 111 4.26 7.41 -9.11
N LYS A 112 3.54 8.11 -9.99
CA LYS A 112 2.56 9.15 -9.60
C LYS A 112 1.53 8.62 -8.61
N ARG A 113 1.00 7.42 -8.83
CA ARG A 113 -0.01 6.79 -7.95
C ARG A 113 0.57 6.34 -6.62
N LEU A 114 1.77 5.77 -6.64
CA LEU A 114 2.50 5.48 -5.41
C LEU A 114 2.63 6.76 -4.57
N VAL A 115 3.15 7.84 -5.14
CA VAL A 115 3.30 9.13 -4.42
C VAL A 115 1.96 9.67 -3.90
N GLN A 116 0.85 9.38 -4.58
CA GLN A 116 -0.51 9.71 -4.13
C GLN A 116 -1.05 8.81 -3.01
N GLY A 117 -0.24 7.87 -2.50
CA GLY A 117 -0.59 6.98 -1.39
C GLY A 117 -1.32 5.71 -1.79
N GLN A 118 -1.42 5.40 -3.09
CA GLN A 118 -1.98 4.11 -3.50
C GLN A 118 -1.04 2.97 -3.13
N ALA A 119 -1.61 1.85 -2.72
CA ALA A 119 -0.89 0.59 -2.62
C ALA A 119 -0.31 0.19 -3.98
N ALA A 120 0.79 -0.56 -4.00
CA ALA A 120 1.51 -0.87 -5.22
C ALA A 120 0.67 -1.66 -6.25
N GLY A 121 -0.20 -2.56 -5.77
CA GLY A 121 -1.17 -3.28 -6.60
C GLY A 121 -2.17 -2.33 -7.27
N ASP A 122 -2.79 -1.44 -6.49
CA ASP A 122 -3.73 -0.44 -6.99
C ASP A 122 -3.07 0.52 -7.96
N ALA A 123 -1.84 0.94 -7.65
CA ALA A 123 -1.05 1.81 -8.52
C ALA A 123 -0.81 1.15 -9.89
N LEU A 124 -0.44 -0.14 -9.91
CA LEU A 124 -0.21 -0.90 -11.14
C LEU A 124 -1.52 -1.11 -11.91
N TYR A 125 -2.60 -1.48 -11.22
CA TYR A 125 -3.92 -1.67 -11.82
C TYR A 125 -4.45 -0.37 -12.43
N ASN A 126 -4.49 0.71 -11.64
CA ASN A 126 -5.02 2.00 -12.08
C ASN A 126 -4.16 2.64 -13.16
N MET A 127 -2.85 2.40 -13.18
CA MET A 127 -2.00 2.81 -14.28
C MET A 127 -2.45 2.17 -15.60
N LYS A 128 -2.74 0.86 -15.61
CA LYS A 128 -3.20 0.13 -16.80
C LYS A 128 -4.66 0.45 -17.18
N SER A 129 -5.55 0.55 -16.19
CA SER A 129 -7.00 0.64 -16.44
C SER A 129 -7.47 2.06 -16.81
N SER A 130 -6.82 3.09 -16.27
CA SER A 130 -7.26 4.49 -16.41
C SER A 130 -6.14 5.50 -16.52
N GLY A 131 -4.89 5.11 -16.20
CA GLY A 131 -3.76 6.01 -16.15
C GLY A 131 -3.13 6.32 -17.49
N VAL A 132 -3.23 5.40 -18.45
CA VAL A 132 -2.70 5.57 -19.79
C VAL A 132 -3.79 5.31 -20.83
N SER A 133 -3.60 5.83 -22.05
CA SER A 133 -4.50 5.50 -23.15
C SER A 133 -4.50 4.00 -23.43
N ALA A 134 -5.65 3.46 -23.83
CA ALA A 134 -5.77 2.07 -24.21
C ALA A 134 -4.73 1.71 -25.30
N PRO A 135 -4.12 0.51 -25.24
CA PRO A 135 -3.16 0.06 -26.25
C PRO A 135 -3.80 0.05 -27.65
N GLY A 136 -3.20 0.80 -28.57
CA GLY A 136 -3.55 0.83 -29.99
C GLY A 136 -2.71 -0.09 -30.87
N GLY A 137 -1.60 -0.63 -30.35
CA GLY A 137 -0.66 -1.48 -31.10
C GLY A 137 -0.04 -2.61 -30.28
N ASN A 138 0.70 -3.49 -30.96
CA ASN A 138 1.31 -4.68 -30.34
C ASN A 138 2.34 -4.29 -29.27
N GLU A 139 3.14 -3.26 -29.52
CA GLU A 139 4.18 -2.79 -28.61
C GLU A 139 3.60 -2.30 -27.27
N GLU A 140 2.46 -1.63 -27.33
CA GLU A 140 1.74 -1.12 -26.16
C GLU A 140 1.03 -2.25 -25.41
N LEU A 141 0.46 -3.22 -26.13
CA LEU A 141 -0.10 -4.44 -25.53
C LEU A 141 0.98 -5.23 -24.79
N MET A 142 2.17 -5.36 -25.37
CA MET A 142 3.31 -6.01 -24.72
C MET A 142 3.64 -5.29 -23.40
N ASN A 143 3.77 -3.95 -23.40
CA ASN A 143 3.99 -3.22 -22.14
C ASN A 143 2.91 -3.52 -21.08
N PHE A 144 1.64 -3.56 -21.48
CA PHE A 144 0.52 -3.84 -20.57
C PHE A 144 0.62 -5.21 -19.90
N TYR A 145 1.01 -6.24 -20.63
CA TYR A 145 1.12 -7.60 -20.10
C TYR A 145 2.45 -7.87 -19.43
N ASP A 146 3.53 -7.24 -19.90
CA ASP A 146 4.88 -7.60 -19.49
C ASP A 146 5.32 -6.93 -18.18
N PHE A 147 4.79 -5.76 -17.83
CA PHE A 147 5.08 -5.14 -16.54
C PHE A 147 4.30 -5.83 -15.41
N CYS A 148 5.02 -6.59 -14.59
CA CYS A 148 4.51 -7.34 -13.47
C CYS A 148 5.10 -6.83 -12.15
N LEU A 149 4.34 -6.96 -11.08
CA LEU A 149 4.77 -6.61 -9.73
C LEU A 149 5.12 -7.89 -8.96
N ASP A 150 6.30 -7.89 -8.35
CA ASP A 150 6.71 -8.86 -7.33
C ASP A 150 6.78 -8.17 -5.97
N GLY A 151 6.33 -8.86 -4.92
CA GLY A 151 6.16 -8.34 -3.57
C GLY A 151 4.70 -8.30 -3.14
N ASP A 152 4.42 -7.71 -1.99
CA ASP A 152 3.05 -7.57 -1.49
C ASP A 152 2.34 -6.39 -2.18
N PRO A 153 1.26 -6.62 -2.95
CA PRO A 153 0.54 -5.55 -3.64
C PRO A 153 -0.17 -4.57 -2.69
N ALA A 154 -0.40 -4.91 -1.43
CA ALA A 154 -1.10 -4.05 -0.47
C ALA A 154 -0.21 -2.95 0.16
N ILE A 155 1.10 -2.98 -0.08
CA ILE A 155 2.03 -2.02 0.50
C ILE A 155 1.98 -0.69 -0.27
N SER A 156 1.86 0.43 0.45
CA SER A 156 1.95 1.79 -0.07
C SER A 156 3.21 2.50 0.44
N VAL A 157 3.70 3.50 -0.31
CA VAL A 157 4.80 4.39 0.14
C VAL A 157 4.38 5.28 1.30
N ASN A 158 3.07 5.44 1.49
CA ASN A 158 2.45 6.28 2.52
C ASN A 158 1.70 5.39 3.52
N ASN A 159 2.29 4.29 3.99
CA ASN A 159 1.84 3.58 5.19
C ASN A 159 1.99 4.44 6.47
N HIS A 160 1.88 5.76 6.35
CA HIS A 160 1.45 6.60 7.45
C HIS A 160 0.03 6.18 7.77
N HIS A 161 -0.10 5.34 8.79
CA HIS A 161 -1.18 5.42 9.76
C HIS A 161 -1.47 6.91 9.96
N LEU A 162 -2.49 7.46 9.28
CA LEU A 162 -2.67 8.92 9.13
C LEU A 162 -2.32 9.65 10.44
N ALA A 163 -1.20 10.37 10.38
CA ALA A 163 -0.66 11.34 11.31
C ALA A 163 -0.15 10.93 12.71
N ASP A 164 -0.38 9.72 13.24
CA ASP A 164 -0.12 9.48 14.68
C ASP A 164 0.91 8.40 15.03
N ASP A 165 1.11 7.35 14.23
CA ASP A 165 2.05 6.22 14.47
C ASP A 165 2.02 5.56 15.88
N ARG A 166 1.12 6.01 16.76
CA ARG A 166 0.80 5.43 18.06
C ARG A 166 -0.11 4.23 17.86
N ILE A 167 0.14 3.17 18.62
CA ILE A 167 -0.73 2.00 18.67
C ILE A 167 -1.83 2.25 19.71
N GLU A 168 -3.06 1.88 19.37
CA GLU A 168 -4.20 1.83 20.29
C GLU A 168 -4.81 0.43 20.24
N ILE A 169 -5.15 -0.12 21.40
CA ILE A 169 -5.68 -1.47 21.56
C ILE A 169 -7.08 -1.36 22.15
N PHE A 170 -8.01 -2.15 21.60
CA PHE A 170 -9.40 -2.24 22.02
C PHE A 170 -9.73 -3.70 22.37
N VAL A 171 -10.39 -3.94 23.51
CA VAL A 171 -10.73 -5.29 23.97
C VAL A 171 -12.09 -5.33 24.65
N GLN A 172 -12.77 -6.47 24.57
CA GLN A 172 -13.92 -6.77 25.43
C GLN A 172 -13.42 -7.25 26.80
N GLY A 173 -13.92 -6.65 27.88
CA GLY A 173 -13.71 -7.11 29.24
C GLY A 173 -14.69 -8.20 29.66
N GLU A 174 -14.36 -8.98 30.70
CA GLU A 174 -15.25 -9.98 31.29
C GLU A 174 -16.51 -9.37 31.92
N ASP A 175 -16.48 -8.07 32.20
CA ASP A 175 -17.61 -7.24 32.64
C ASP A 175 -18.58 -6.88 31.51
N GLY A 176 -18.29 -7.30 30.27
CA GLY A 176 -19.10 -6.98 29.10
C GLY A 176 -18.89 -5.56 28.58
N HIS A 177 -17.83 -4.87 29.02
CA HIS A 177 -17.53 -3.51 28.58
C HIS A 177 -16.45 -3.50 27.49
N LEU A 178 -16.39 -2.41 26.71
CA LEU A 178 -15.30 -2.15 25.78
C LEU A 178 -14.21 -1.33 26.50
N TRP A 179 -13.01 -1.88 26.56
CA TRP A 179 -11.84 -1.26 27.16
C TRP A 179 -10.82 -0.87 26.10
N HIS A 180 -10.10 0.23 26.31
CA HIS A 180 -9.01 0.63 25.43
C HIS A 180 -7.83 1.26 26.16
N LEU A 181 -6.66 1.23 25.53
CA LEU A 181 -5.46 1.98 25.91
C LEU A 181 -4.62 2.29 24.67
N TRP A 182 -3.81 3.34 24.76
CA TRP A 182 -3.01 3.81 23.63
C TRP A 182 -1.59 4.18 24.05
N GLN A 183 -0.66 4.17 23.10
CA GLN A 183 0.66 4.74 23.31
C GLN A 183 0.57 6.25 23.48
N THR A 184 1.23 6.80 24.49
CA THR A 184 1.28 8.26 24.75
C THR A 184 2.19 9.02 23.78
N ALA A 185 3.12 8.32 23.13
CA ALA A 185 3.94 8.76 22.02
C ALA A 185 4.29 7.55 21.13
N PRO A 186 4.64 7.72 19.84
CA PRO A 186 5.04 6.60 19.00
C PRO A 186 6.17 5.79 19.65
N ASN A 187 5.98 4.47 19.84
CA ASN A 187 6.91 3.58 20.54
C ASN A 187 7.22 3.99 22.01
N GLY A 188 6.39 4.83 22.62
CA GLY A 188 6.51 5.28 24.01
C GLY A 188 5.70 4.44 25.01
N ASP A 189 5.54 5.00 26.22
CA ASP A 189 4.73 4.40 27.28
C ASP A 189 3.24 4.37 26.90
N TRP A 190 2.49 3.50 27.54
CA TRP A 190 1.04 3.35 27.34
C TRP A 190 0.23 4.19 28.35
N SER A 191 -0.99 4.58 27.96
CA SER A 191 -1.99 5.12 28.87
C SER A 191 -2.45 4.05 29.87
N ASN A 192 -3.26 4.46 30.86
CA ASN A 192 -4.06 3.49 31.60
C ASN A 192 -5.17 2.94 30.70
N TRP A 193 -5.71 1.78 31.08
CA TRP A 193 -6.95 1.29 30.50
C TRP A 193 -8.11 2.22 30.86
N GLU A 194 -8.91 2.56 29.85
CA GLU A 194 -10.13 3.33 29.98
C GLU A 194 -11.34 2.49 29.54
N ASP A 195 -12.42 2.61 30.30
CA ASP A 195 -13.69 1.95 30.02
C ASP A 195 -14.51 2.83 29.08
N LEU A 196 -14.55 2.46 27.81
CA LEU A 196 -15.24 3.24 26.78
C LEU A 196 -16.76 3.10 26.88
N SER A 197 -17.26 1.98 27.41
CA SER A 197 -18.68 1.75 27.68
C SER A 197 -19.21 2.62 28.83
N VAL A 198 -18.33 3.06 29.74
CA VAL A 198 -18.65 4.03 30.80
C VAL A 198 -18.40 5.47 30.34
N HIS A 199 -17.24 5.74 29.71
CA HIS A 199 -16.90 7.07 29.18
C HIS A 199 -17.91 7.56 28.15
N ARG A 200 -18.40 6.61 27.32
CA ARG A 200 -19.57 6.77 26.45
C ARG A 200 -20.59 5.70 26.80
N PRO A 201 -21.64 6.07 27.56
CA PRO A 201 -22.64 5.11 28.02
C PRO A 201 -23.22 4.27 26.89
N LEU A 202 -22.97 2.96 26.95
CA LEU A 202 -23.63 1.95 26.13
C LEU A 202 -24.74 1.28 26.95
N SER A 203 -25.94 1.13 26.38
CA SER A 203 -27.10 0.58 27.09
C SER A 203 -27.16 -0.95 27.16
N THR A 204 -26.15 -1.63 26.62
CA THR A 204 -26.02 -3.08 26.59
C THR A 204 -24.57 -3.48 26.80
N ASN A 205 -24.33 -4.70 27.25
CA ASN A 205 -23.00 -5.28 27.22
C ASN A 205 -22.56 -5.59 25.79
N VAL A 206 -21.26 -5.48 25.54
CA VAL A 206 -20.58 -5.94 24.34
C VAL A 206 -20.34 -7.44 24.42
N THR A 207 -20.45 -8.11 23.28
CA THR A 207 -20.12 -9.52 23.10
C THR A 207 -19.26 -9.71 21.84
N GLY A 208 -18.18 -10.48 21.94
CA GLY A 208 -17.24 -10.71 20.84
C GLY A 208 -16.18 -9.61 20.69
N GLU A 209 -15.25 -9.84 19.76
CA GLU A 209 -14.19 -8.89 19.43
C GLU A 209 -14.74 -7.62 18.75
N PRO A 210 -14.21 -6.43 19.09
CA PRO A 210 -14.58 -5.18 18.42
C PRO A 210 -14.00 -5.12 17.00
N GLY A 211 -14.80 -4.68 16.04
CA GLY A 211 -14.32 -4.30 14.71
C GLY A 211 -13.81 -2.86 14.72
N VAL A 212 -12.60 -2.62 14.23
CA VAL A 212 -11.98 -1.28 14.23
C VAL A 212 -11.64 -0.86 12.80
N GLY A 213 -12.18 0.28 12.39
CA GLY A 213 -11.92 0.93 11.11
C GLY A 213 -11.26 2.28 11.29
N ARG A 214 -10.65 2.77 10.21
CA ARG A 214 -10.08 4.12 10.17
C ARG A 214 -10.60 4.88 8.97
N ALA A 215 -11.31 5.97 9.22
CA ALA A 215 -11.85 6.84 8.19
C ALA A 215 -10.73 7.55 7.42
N ALA A 216 -11.03 8.00 6.20
CA ALA A 216 -10.07 8.67 5.33
C ALA A 216 -9.48 9.97 5.92
N ASP A 217 -10.20 10.60 6.85
CA ASP A 217 -9.74 11.78 7.60
C ASP A 217 -8.89 11.45 8.83
N GLY A 218 -8.64 10.16 9.10
CA GLY A 218 -7.80 9.66 10.18
C GLY A 218 -8.54 9.34 11.48
N ARG A 219 -9.86 9.55 11.57
CA ARG A 219 -10.64 9.17 12.74
C ARG A 219 -10.77 7.66 12.86
N ILE A 220 -10.71 7.14 14.08
CA ILE A 220 -11.04 5.74 14.38
C ILE A 220 -12.56 5.60 14.54
N GLU A 221 -13.11 4.52 14.01
CA GLU A 221 -14.50 4.10 14.20
C GLU A 221 -14.53 2.65 14.68
N ILE A 222 -15.31 2.39 15.74
CA ILE A 222 -15.39 1.08 16.40
C ILE A 222 -16.81 0.55 16.27
N PHE A 223 -16.90 -0.75 15.98
CA PHE A 223 -18.14 -1.50 15.83
C PHE A 223 -18.15 -2.64 16.84
N VAL A 224 -19.25 -2.83 17.55
CA VAL A 224 -19.41 -3.91 18.55
C VAL A 224 -20.76 -4.58 18.41
N GLN A 225 -20.82 -5.88 18.68
CA GLN A 225 -22.09 -6.58 18.86
C GLN A 225 -22.56 -6.40 20.30
N GLY A 226 -23.82 -5.99 20.48
CA GLY A 226 -24.48 -5.95 21.78
C GLY A 226 -25.14 -7.29 22.15
N GLU A 227 -25.27 -7.59 23.45
CA GLU A 227 -26.06 -8.73 23.94
C GLU A 227 -27.56 -8.64 23.59
N ASP A 228 -28.05 -7.44 23.27
CA ASP A 228 -29.37 -7.21 22.68
C ASP A 228 -29.51 -7.76 21.24
N GLY A 229 -28.40 -8.18 20.62
CA GLY A 229 -28.32 -8.71 19.25
C GLY A 229 -28.23 -7.62 18.18
N HIS A 230 -27.93 -6.38 18.56
CA HIS A 230 -27.76 -5.24 17.67
C HIS A 230 -26.28 -4.95 17.41
N LEU A 231 -25.98 -4.34 16.26
CA LEU A 231 -24.67 -3.75 15.96
C LEU A 231 -24.67 -2.30 16.41
N TRP A 232 -23.71 -1.96 17.27
CA TRP A 232 -23.48 -0.62 17.78
C TRP A 232 -22.17 -0.07 17.23
N HIS A 233 -22.09 1.25 17.03
CA HIS A 233 -20.84 1.91 16.68
C HIS A 233 -20.67 3.25 17.38
N LEU A 234 -19.41 3.69 17.48
CA LEU A 234 -19.04 5.07 17.80
C LEU A 234 -17.75 5.42 17.06
N GLN A 235 -17.50 6.72 16.89
CA GLN A 235 -16.31 7.21 16.20
C GLN A 235 -15.65 8.34 16.99
N GLN A 236 -14.36 8.57 16.75
CA GLN A 236 -13.73 9.79 17.21
C GLN A 236 -14.40 11.01 16.54
N THR A 237 -14.50 12.11 17.27
CA THR A 237 -15.08 13.38 16.79
C THR A 237 -14.10 14.19 15.91
N ALA A 238 -12.80 13.99 16.14
CA ALA A 238 -11.68 14.45 15.33
C ALA A 238 -10.54 13.41 15.47
N PRO A 239 -9.54 13.37 14.58
CA PRO A 239 -8.40 12.47 14.74
C PRO A 239 -7.75 12.67 16.12
N ASN A 240 -7.62 11.59 16.90
CA ASN A 240 -7.08 11.61 18.26
C ASN A 240 -7.88 12.48 19.26
N GLY A 241 -9.13 12.79 18.91
CA GLY A 241 -10.05 13.56 19.75
C GLY A 241 -10.93 12.68 20.62
N ASP A 242 -11.91 13.30 21.27
CA ASP A 242 -12.91 12.61 22.08
C ASP A 242 -13.87 11.78 21.20
N TRP A 243 -14.62 10.87 21.80
CA TRP A 243 -15.53 9.96 21.11
C TRP A 243 -16.95 10.52 20.97
N SER A 244 -17.67 10.11 19.92
CA SER A 244 -19.12 10.32 19.79
C SER A 244 -19.89 9.49 20.83
N ASN A 245 -21.20 9.67 20.90
CA ASN A 245 -22.05 8.70 21.58
C ASN A 245 -22.15 7.41 20.76
N TRP A 246 -22.53 6.33 21.43
CA TRP A 246 -22.91 5.09 20.75
C TRP A 246 -24.19 5.27 19.94
N GLU A 247 -24.19 4.75 18.72
CA GLU A 247 -25.32 4.72 17.81
C GLU A 247 -25.66 3.26 17.46
N ASP A 248 -26.96 2.95 17.45
CA ASP A 248 -27.46 1.64 17.05
C ASP A 248 -27.62 1.60 15.53
N LEU A 249 -26.70 0.91 14.84
CA LEU A 249 -26.78 0.74 13.38
C LEU A 249 -27.94 -0.13 12.96
N SER A 250 -28.40 -1.03 13.81
CA SER A 250 -29.54 -1.91 13.53
C SER A 250 -30.86 -1.16 13.54
N VAL A 251 -30.92 0.03 14.14
CA VAL A 251 -32.05 0.97 14.02
C VAL A 251 -31.83 1.96 12.89
N HIS A 252 -30.64 2.56 12.77
CA HIS A 252 -30.35 3.53 11.71
C HIS A 252 -30.41 2.91 10.31
N ARG A 253 -30.02 1.64 10.17
CA ARG A 253 -30.08 0.84 8.94
C ARG A 253 -30.60 -0.57 9.28
N PRO A 254 -31.93 -0.76 9.24
CA PRO A 254 -32.55 -1.99 9.75
C PRO A 254 -32.01 -3.27 9.15
N LEU A 255 -31.35 -4.07 9.99
CA LEU A 255 -31.05 -5.46 9.70
C LEU A 255 -32.19 -6.31 10.25
N SER A 256 -32.89 -7.05 9.38
CA SER A 256 -34.00 -7.94 9.79
C SER A 256 -33.55 -9.22 10.53
N LYS A 257 -32.28 -9.27 10.94
CA LYS A 257 -31.61 -10.40 11.58
C LYS A 257 -30.89 -9.89 12.81
N LYS A 258 -30.74 -10.76 13.81
CA LYS A 258 -29.82 -10.52 14.91
C LYS A 258 -28.38 -10.58 14.38
N VAL A 259 -27.55 -9.69 14.88
CA VAL A 259 -26.10 -9.76 14.67
C VAL A 259 -25.58 -10.90 15.52
N VAL A 260 -24.81 -11.78 14.90
CA VAL A 260 -24.14 -12.91 15.55
C VAL A 260 -22.72 -12.98 15.00
N GLY A 261 -21.73 -12.79 15.86
CA GLY A 261 -20.31 -12.82 15.50
C GLY A 261 -19.66 -11.45 15.40
N GLU A 262 -18.35 -11.48 15.15
CA GLU A 262 -17.46 -10.32 15.21
C GLU A 262 -17.62 -9.42 13.97
N PRO A 263 -17.70 -8.09 14.14
CA PRO A 263 -17.74 -7.17 13.01
C PRO A 263 -16.41 -7.15 12.25
N GLY A 264 -16.43 -7.52 10.97
CA GLY A 264 -15.33 -7.26 10.04
C GLY A 264 -15.42 -5.85 9.45
N VAL A 265 -14.30 -5.13 9.39
CA VAL A 265 -14.25 -3.76 8.85
C VAL A 265 -13.22 -3.70 7.72
N ASP A 266 -13.61 -3.10 6.59
CA ASP A 266 -12.75 -2.86 5.44
C ASP A 266 -13.02 -1.46 4.84
N ASN A 267 -11.97 -0.81 4.37
CA ASN A 267 -12.04 0.49 3.72
C ASN A 267 -12.13 0.29 2.21
N MET A 268 -13.35 0.32 1.66
CA MET A 268 -13.53 0.25 0.20
C MET A 268 -13.22 1.60 -0.46
N ALA A 269 -12.39 1.59 -1.51
CA ALA A 269 -12.27 2.72 -2.42
C ALA A 269 -13.60 2.95 -3.17
N ASN A 270 -14.00 4.22 -3.35
CA ASN A 270 -15.24 4.57 -4.04
C ASN A 270 -15.32 3.90 -5.45
N TYR A 271 -16.47 3.28 -5.74
CA TYR A 271 -16.85 2.80 -7.08
C TYR A 271 -17.16 3.95 -8.05
#